data_AF-A0A8B9K2F5-F1
#
_entry.id   AF-A0A8B9K2F5-F1
#
_cell.length_a   1.000
_cell.length_b   1.000
_cell.length_c   1.000
_cell.angle_alpha   90.00
_cell.angle_beta   90.00
_cell.angle_gamma   90.00
#
_symmetry.space_group_name_H-M   'P 1'
#
loop_
_entity.id
_entity.type
_entity.pdbx_description
1 polymer ?
#
loop_
_entity_poly.entity_id
_entity_poly.type
_entity_poly.pdbx_seq_one_letter_code
_entity_poly.pdbx_strand_id
1 'polypeptide(L)'
;MTVDISTRRECILRSLMIYLGEPVEYLIKESQGVQENEAQELDQSAMSIVVAKNDDSHPPTKDVTIFIEGTQVLSQLPSVATAFVMLFGLIYALNLKYPKKLQFTFEFVQKVLMELEAKTMSPKVNRLSAQLYRSE
;
A
#
# COMPACT_ATOMS: atom_id res chain seq x y z
N MET A 1 -25.72 -7.55 0.24
CA MET A 1 -24.90 -6.34 0.02
C MET A 1 -23.50 -6.83 -0.35
N THR A 2 -23.16 -6.84 -1.64
CA THR A 2 -21.82 -7.25 -2.09
C THR A 2 -20.83 -6.17 -1.69
N VAL A 3 -19.83 -6.52 -0.88
CA VAL A 3 -18.73 -5.60 -0.55
C VAL A 3 -18.08 -5.14 -1.85
N ASP A 4 -17.91 -3.83 -1.99
CA ASP A 4 -17.23 -3.22 -3.13
C ASP A 4 -15.84 -3.85 -3.35
N ILE A 5 -15.49 -4.11 -4.61
CA ILE A 5 -14.25 -4.83 -4.96
C ILE A 5 -13.02 -4.04 -4.49
N SER A 6 -13.05 -2.71 -4.55
CA SER A 6 -11.94 -1.86 -4.10
C SER A 6 -11.78 -1.96 -2.58
N THR A 7 -12.89 -1.94 -1.85
CA THR A 7 -12.89 -2.18 -0.39
C THR A 7 -12.31 -3.53 -0.05
N ARG A 8 -12.73 -4.60 -0.75
CA ARG A 8 -12.20 -5.96 -0.52
C ARG A 8 -10.69 -6.04 -0.79
N ARG A 9 -10.23 -5.43 -1.89
CA ARG A 9 -8.80 -5.40 -2.25
C ARG A 9 -7.97 -4.64 -1.22
N GLU A 10 -8.47 -3.50 -0.74
CA GLU A 10 -7.84 -2.74 0.33
C GLU A 10 -7.76 -3.56 1.63
N CYS A 11 -8.85 -4.22 2.03
CA CYS A 11 -8.85 -5.10 3.21
C CYS A 11 -7.79 -6.20 3.09
N ILE A 12 -7.74 -6.91 1.95
CA ILE A 12 -6.75 -7.97 1.73
C ILE A 12 -5.33 -7.41 1.80
N LEU A 13 -5.06 -6.25 1.20
CA LEU A 13 -3.75 -5.61 1.25
C LEU A 13 -3.33 -5.25 2.68
N ARG A 14 -4.24 -4.68 3.48
CA ARG A 14 -3.99 -4.38 4.89
C ARG A 14 -3.75 -5.66 5.70
N SER A 15 -4.56 -6.70 5.48
CA SER A 15 -4.40 -7.99 6.13
C SER A 15 -3.08 -8.67 5.79
N LEU A 16 -2.59 -8.54 4.55
CA LEU A 16 -1.29 -9.06 4.13
C LEU A 16 -0.16 -8.42 4.94
N MET A 17 -0.14 -7.09 5.06
CA MET A 17 0.85 -6.36 5.87
C MET A 17 0.82 -6.81 7.33
N ILE A 18 -0.38 -6.89 7.92
CA ILE A 18 -0.58 -7.36 9.30
C ILE A 18 -0.06 -8.80 9.47
N TYR A 19 -0.39 -9.70 8.54
CA TYR A 19 0.06 -11.09 8.58
C TYR A 19 1.59 -11.21 8.54
N LEU A 20 2.26 -10.39 7.72
CA LEU A 20 3.71 -10.36 7.60
C LEU A 20 4.39 -9.64 8.78
N GLY A 21 3.61 -9.05 9.68
CA GLY A 21 4.07 -8.31 10.85
C GLY A 21 4.64 -6.95 10.50
N GLU A 22 4.06 -6.30 9.49
CA GLU A 22 4.47 -4.99 8.99
C GLU A 22 3.43 -3.91 9.35
N PRO A 23 3.86 -2.70 9.76
CA PRO A 23 2.96 -1.63 10.16
C PRO A 23 2.19 -1.06 8.96
N VAL A 24 0.87 -1.13 9.01
CA VAL A 24 -0.03 -0.67 7.92
C VAL A 24 0.05 0.85 7.79
N GLU A 25 0.07 1.55 8.92
CA GLU A 25 0.11 3.01 9.07
C GLU A 25 1.37 3.65 8.45
N TYR A 26 2.41 2.86 8.21
CA TYR A 26 3.60 3.34 7.51
C TYR A 26 3.35 3.59 6.02
N LEU A 27 2.47 2.79 5.41
CA LEU A 27 2.08 2.97 4.02
C LEU A 27 0.76 3.70 3.90
N ILE A 28 -0.29 3.28 4.61
CA ILE A 28 -1.64 3.78 4.41
C ILE A 28 -2.01 4.67 5.57
N LYS A 29 -2.15 5.96 5.29
CA LYS A 29 -2.51 7.00 6.26
C LYS A 29 -3.92 7.50 5.96
N GLU A 30 -4.69 7.79 7.02
CA GLU A 30 -6.01 8.41 6.89
C GLU A 30 -5.92 9.83 7.41
N SER A 31 -6.32 10.81 6.59
CA SER A 31 -6.40 12.22 6.99
C SER A 31 -7.85 12.67 7.08
N GLN A 32 -8.16 13.49 8.09
CA GLN A 32 -9.47 14.12 8.29
C GLN A 32 -9.49 15.60 7.86
N GLY A 33 -8.57 15.98 6.97
CA GLY A 33 -8.37 17.36 6.53
C GLY A 33 -6.99 17.87 6.97
N VAL A 34 -6.43 18.77 6.16
CA VAL A 34 -5.04 19.25 6.29
C VAL A 34 -4.86 19.98 7.62
N GLN A 35 -4.30 19.29 8.62
CA GLN A 35 -3.68 19.92 9.77
C GLN A 35 -2.16 19.91 9.59
N GLU A 36 -1.48 20.98 9.99
CA GLU A 36 -0.03 21.18 9.84
C GLU A 36 0.85 20.03 10.39
N ASN A 37 0.31 19.18 11.26
CA ASN A 37 0.99 17.99 11.78
C ASN A 37 1.17 16.85 10.74
N GLU A 38 0.31 16.78 9.71
CA GLU A 38 0.35 15.69 8.71
C GLU A 38 1.58 15.79 7.80
N ALA A 39 2.06 17.02 7.52
CA ALA A 39 3.26 17.25 6.73
C ALA A 39 4.52 16.65 7.39
N GLN A 40 4.61 16.72 8.72
CA GLN A 40 5.74 16.20 9.50
C GLN A 40 5.76 14.66 9.56
N GLU A 41 4.59 14.01 9.54
CA GLU A 41 4.51 12.54 9.46
C GLU A 41 4.79 12.02 8.05
N LEU A 42 4.39 12.75 7.01
CA LEU A 42 4.70 12.43 5.61
C LEU A 42 6.21 12.48 5.34
N ASP A 43 6.93 13.36 6.03
CA ASP A 43 8.40 13.46 5.97
C ASP A 43 9.12 12.24 6.58
N GLN A 44 8.51 11.58 7.58
CA GLN A 44 9.11 10.41 8.24
C GLN A 44 8.92 9.07 7.49
N SER A 45 7.96 8.98 6.57
CA SER A 45 7.77 7.80 5.72
C SER A 45 8.30 8.07 4.32
N ALA A 46 9.30 7.28 3.90
CA ALA A 46 9.88 7.42 2.56
C ALA A 46 8.82 7.28 1.43
N MET A 47 7.75 6.52 1.66
CA MET A 47 6.64 6.34 0.72
C MET A 47 5.33 6.15 1.49
N SER A 48 4.28 6.85 1.11
CA SER A 48 2.95 6.70 1.72
C SER A 48 1.80 6.94 0.74
N ILE A 49 0.66 6.34 1.05
CA ILE A 49 -0.65 6.47 0.43
C ILE A 49 -1.55 7.13 1.46
N VAL A 50 -1.98 8.36 1.18
CA VAL A 50 -2.89 9.12 2.04
C VAL A 50 -4.30 9.00 1.50
N VAL A 51 -5.25 8.67 2.37
CA VAL A 51 -6.68 8.64 2.10
C VAL A 51 -7.32 9.82 2.81
N ALA A 52 -7.64 10.86 2.05
CA ALA A 52 -8.38 12.01 2.54
C ALA A 52 -9.87 11.75 2.36
N LYS A 53 -10.64 11.79 3.46
CA LYS A 53 -12.10 11.72 3.43
C LYS A 53 -12.66 13.12 3.56
N ASN A 54 -13.57 13.49 2.66
CA ASN A 54 -14.33 14.72 2.78
C ASN A 54 -15.80 14.36 3.03
N ASP A 55 -16.16 14.25 4.30
CA ASP A 55 -17.51 13.89 4.74
C ASP A 55 -18.51 15.05 4.57
N ASP A 56 -18.01 16.28 4.40
CA ASP A 56 -18.83 17.48 4.13
C ASP A 56 -19.32 17.56 2.67
N SER A 57 -18.77 16.72 1.78
CA SER A 57 -19.22 16.61 0.40
C SER A 57 -20.45 15.70 0.27
N HIS A 58 -21.36 16.05 -0.66
CA HIS A 58 -22.54 15.24 -0.96
C HIS A 58 -22.56 14.86 -2.45
N PRO A 59 -22.26 13.58 -2.79
CA PRO A 59 -21.92 12.46 -1.89
C PRO A 59 -20.52 12.60 -1.25
N PRO A 60 -20.25 11.91 -0.12
CA PRO A 60 -18.92 11.89 0.49
C PRO A 60 -17.86 11.43 -0.49
N THR A 61 -16.75 12.16 -0.53
CA THR A 61 -15.65 11.89 -1.47
C THR A 61 -14.43 11.36 -0.72
N LYS A 62 -13.68 10.52 -1.42
CA LYS A 62 -12.38 10.03 -0.97
C LYS A 62 -11.37 10.40 -2.03
N ASP A 63 -10.31 11.11 -1.62
CA ASP A 63 -9.13 11.31 -2.44
C ASP A 63 -8.01 10.40 -1.94
N VAL A 64 -7.34 9.72 -2.87
CA VAL A 64 -6.21 8.86 -2.56
C VAL A 64 -4.98 9.40 -3.27
N THR A 65 -3.94 9.67 -2.52
CA THR A 65 -2.74 10.35 -3.00
C THR A 65 -1.46 9.63 -2.56
N ILE A 66 -0.51 9.49 -3.47
CA ILE A 66 0.82 8.91 -3.24
C ILE A 66 1.80 10.03 -2.95
N PHE A 67 2.54 9.87 -1.87
CA PHE A 67 3.68 10.69 -1.49
C PHE A 67 4.96 9.83 -1.51
N ILE A 68 6.04 10.41 -2.02
CA ILE A 68 7.39 9.84 -1.95
C ILE A 68 8.30 10.94 -1.40
N GLU A 69 8.99 10.64 -0.30
CA GLU A 69 9.88 11.59 0.39
C GLU A 69 9.21 12.96 0.63
N GLY A 70 8.00 12.93 1.20
CA GLY A 70 7.19 14.12 1.47
C GLY A 70 6.59 14.82 0.23
N THR A 71 6.95 14.40 -0.98
CA THR A 71 6.46 15.02 -2.23
C THR A 71 5.23 14.29 -2.75
N GLN A 72 4.16 15.03 -3.05
CA GLN A 72 3.00 14.49 -3.74
C GLN A 72 3.38 14.12 -5.18
N VAL A 73 3.30 12.82 -5.50
CA VAL A 73 3.67 12.29 -6.84
C VAL A 73 2.44 12.02 -7.70
N LEU A 74 1.36 11.53 -7.11
CA LEU A 74 0.14 11.17 -7.83
C LEU A 74 -1.09 11.30 -6.93
N SER A 75 -2.14 11.97 -7.39
CA SER A 75 -3.38 12.19 -6.62
C SER A 75 -4.62 11.77 -7.41
N GLN A 76 -5.81 11.91 -6.81
CA GLN A 76 -7.10 11.57 -7.44
C GLN A 76 -7.19 10.09 -7.84
N LEU A 77 -6.55 9.21 -7.06
CA LEU A 77 -6.56 7.79 -7.32
C LEU A 77 -7.88 7.18 -6.82
N PRO A 78 -8.45 6.23 -7.57
CA PRO A 78 -9.81 5.73 -7.29
C PRO A 78 -9.88 4.83 -6.05
N SER A 79 -8.75 4.28 -5.59
CA SER A 79 -8.69 3.43 -4.40
C SER A 79 -7.27 3.23 -3.89
N VAL A 80 -7.15 2.83 -2.62
CA VAL A 80 -5.87 2.45 -1.99
C VAL A 80 -5.19 1.32 -2.76
N ALA A 81 -5.96 0.33 -3.23
CA ALA A 81 -5.41 -0.77 -4.02
C ALA A 81 -4.78 -0.26 -5.34
N THR A 82 -5.43 0.70 -5.99
CA THR A 82 -4.88 1.32 -7.21
C THR A 82 -3.62 2.11 -6.89
N ALA A 83 -3.63 2.90 -5.82
CA ALA A 83 -2.46 3.65 -5.37
C ALA A 83 -1.27 2.75 -5.03
N PHE A 84 -1.52 1.60 -4.41
CA PHE A 84 -0.49 0.61 -4.11
C PHE A 84 0.16 0.06 -5.39
N VAL A 85 -0.64 -0.31 -6.40
CA VAL A 85 -0.11 -0.81 -7.69
C VAL A 85 0.65 0.29 -8.44
N MET A 86 0.14 1.53 -8.43
CA MET A 86 0.84 2.67 -9.03
C MET A 86 2.17 2.95 -8.32
N LEU A 87 2.20 2.92 -6.99
CA LEU A 87 3.42 3.07 -6.21
C LEU A 87 4.43 1.95 -6.52
N PHE A 88 3.97 0.70 -6.61
CA PHE A 88 4.80 -0.42 -7.04
C PHE A 88 5.44 -0.15 -8.41
N GLY A 89 4.64 0.28 -9.39
CA GLY A 89 5.15 0.67 -10.71
C GLY A 89 6.17 1.81 -10.66
N LEU A 90 5.91 2.85 -9.86
CA LEU A 90 6.82 3.98 -9.66
C LEU A 90 8.15 3.54 -9.05
N ILE A 91 8.13 2.63 -8.08
CA ILE A 91 9.36 2.08 -7.49
C ILE A 91 10.24 1.44 -8.56
N TYR A 92 9.66 0.69 -9.49
CA TYR A 92 10.40 0.10 -10.61
C TYR A 92 10.86 1.16 -11.62
N ALA A 93 9.96 2.05 -12.05
CA ALA A 93 10.27 3.07 -13.06
C ALA A 93 11.37 4.03 -12.61
N LEU A 94 11.43 4.32 -11.31
CA LEU A 94 12.39 5.24 -10.71
C LEU A 94 13.58 4.52 -10.05
N ASN A 95 13.67 3.18 -10.17
CA ASN A 95 14.71 2.36 -9.56
C ASN A 95 14.90 2.63 -8.05
N LEU A 96 13.78 2.76 -7.33
CA LEU A 96 13.76 3.00 -5.89
C LEU A 96 13.91 1.69 -5.12
N LYS A 97 14.36 1.80 -3.87
CA LYS A 97 14.37 0.66 -2.94
C LYS A 97 13.01 0.54 -2.25
N TYR A 98 12.60 -0.69 -1.94
CA TYR A 98 11.42 -0.89 -1.11
C TYR A 98 11.59 -0.28 0.29
N PRO A 99 10.51 0.29 0.87
CA PRO A 99 10.53 0.74 2.25
C PRO A 99 10.87 -0.43 3.18
N LYS A 100 11.90 -0.28 4.02
CA LYS A 100 12.38 -1.35 4.91
C LYS A 100 11.30 -1.92 5.82
N LYS A 101 10.34 -1.09 6.25
CA LYS A 101 9.25 -1.51 7.13
C LYS A 101 8.16 -2.32 6.42
N LEU A 102 8.18 -2.36 5.09
CA LEU A 102 7.18 -3.02 4.24
C LEU A 102 7.83 -4.02 3.27
N GLN A 103 9.10 -4.38 3.52
CA GLN A 103 9.93 -5.17 2.60
C GLN A 103 9.31 -6.53 2.25
N PHE A 104 8.60 -7.17 3.19
CA PHE A 104 8.00 -8.48 2.98
C PHE A 104 6.72 -8.39 2.15
N THR A 105 5.91 -7.35 2.33
CA THR A 105 4.74 -7.10 1.49
C THR A 105 5.16 -6.87 0.04
N PHE A 106 6.16 -6.01 -0.18
CA PHE A 106 6.69 -5.77 -1.52
C PHE A 106 7.38 -7.01 -2.11
N GLU A 107 8.14 -7.77 -1.32
CA GLU A 107 8.72 -9.04 -1.76
C GLU A 107 7.64 -10.05 -2.16
N PHE A 108 6.56 -10.18 -1.39
CA PHE A 108 5.44 -11.07 -1.71
C PHE A 108 4.78 -10.68 -3.04
N VAL A 109 4.47 -9.39 -3.21
CA VAL A 109 3.87 -8.89 -4.47
C VAL A 109 4.81 -9.14 -5.65
N GLN A 110 6.09 -8.83 -5.50
CA GLN A 110 7.07 -9.03 -6.56
C GLN A 110 7.21 -10.52 -6.94
N LYS A 111 7.49 -11.38 -5.98
CA LYS A 111 7.93 -12.76 -6.27
C LYS A 111 6.79 -13.76 -6.39
N VAL A 112 5.67 -13.53 -5.69
CA VAL A 112 4.52 -14.45 -5.67
C VAL A 112 3.44 -13.99 -6.63
N LEU A 113 3.06 -12.71 -6.61
CA LEU A 113 1.96 -12.22 -7.45
C LEU A 113 2.41 -11.87 -8.87
N MET A 114 3.59 -11.27 -9.02
CA MET A 114 4.12 -10.82 -10.31
C MET A 114 5.14 -11.80 -10.91
N GLU A 115 5.59 -12.80 -10.14
CA GLU A 115 6.62 -13.78 -10.53
C GLU A 115 7.92 -13.13 -11.05
N LEU A 116 8.23 -11.93 -10.55
CA LEU A 116 9.45 -11.20 -10.88
C LEU A 116 10.59 -11.69 -9.98
N GLU A 117 11.55 -12.38 -10.60
CA GLU A 117 12.72 -13.05 -9.99
C GLU A 117 12.45 -14.46 -9.42
N ALA A 118 13.22 -15.44 -9.91
CA ALA A 118 13.24 -16.81 -9.41
C ALA A 118 14.08 -17.01 -8.13
N LYS A 119 14.39 -15.93 -7.40
CA LYS A 119 15.24 -15.99 -6.19
C LYS A 119 14.51 -16.64 -5.01
N THR A 120 15.32 -17.08 -4.05
CA THR A 120 14.84 -17.48 -2.72
C THR A 120 14.05 -16.35 -2.06
N MET A 121 12.88 -16.68 -1.53
CA MET A 121 12.03 -15.77 -0.77
C MET A 121 12.45 -15.76 0.70
N SER A 122 12.19 -14.67 1.41
CA SER A 122 12.31 -14.68 2.87
C SER A 122 11.43 -15.78 3.48
N PRO A 123 11.80 -16.34 4.66
CA PRO A 123 11.03 -17.41 5.28
C PRO A 123 9.55 -17.08 5.52
N LYS A 124 9.24 -15.81 5.81
CA LYS A 124 7.87 -15.33 6.00
C LYS A 124 7.06 -15.40 4.71
N VAL A 125 7.60 -14.84 3.62
CA VAL A 125 6.95 -14.83 2.30
C VAL A 125 6.83 -16.25 1.76
N ASN A 126 7.89 -17.07 1.91
CA ASN A 126 7.86 -18.46 1.49
C ASN A 126 6.78 -19.26 2.21
N ARG A 127 6.65 -19.09 3.54
CA ARG A 127 5.59 -19.74 4.33
C ARG A 127 4.20 -19.38 3.83
N LEU A 128 3.94 -18.08 3.58
CA LEU A 128 2.66 -17.63 3.07
C LEU A 128 2.39 -18.20 1.67
N SER A 129 3.36 -18.13 0.76
CA SER A 129 3.22 -18.68 -0.59
C SER A 129 2.88 -20.18 -0.56
N ALA A 130 3.58 -20.95 0.27
CA ALA A 130 3.33 -22.38 0.43
C ALA A 130 1.94 -22.67 1.03
N GLN A 131 1.37 -21.77 1.83
CA GLN A 131 0.00 -21.91 2.34
C GLN A 131 -1.04 -21.66 1.23
N LEU A 132 -0.80 -20.69 0.36
CA LEU A 132 -1.70 -20.37 -0.76
C LEU A 132 -1.77 -21.51 -1.77
N TYR A 133 -0.62 -22.05 -2.20
CA TYR A 133 -0.59 -23.18 -3.14
C TYR A 133 -1.02 -24.52 -2.53
N ARG A 134 -1.18 -24.62 -1.21
CA ARG A 134 -1.74 -25.81 -0.54
C ARG A 134 -3.26 -25.78 -0.43
N SER A 135 -3.88 -24.62 -0.65
CA SER A 135 -5.33 -24.42 -0.55
C SER A 135 -6.07 -24.58 -1.88
N GLU A 136 -5.34 -24.86 -2.96
CA GLU A 136 -5.88 -25.25 -4.29
C GLU A 136 -5.82 -26.76 -4.46
#